data_AF-A0AAJ0CZC1-F1
#
_entry.id   AF-A0AAJ0CZC1-F1
#
_cell.length_a   1.000
_cell.length_b   1.000
_cell.length_c   1.000
_cell.angle_alpha   90.00
_cell.angle_beta   90.00
_cell.angle_gamma   90.00
#
_symmetry.space_group_name_H-M   'P 1'
#
loop_
_entity.id
_entity.type
_entity.pdbx_description
1 polymer ?
#
loop_
_entity_poly.entity_id
_entity_poly.type
_entity_poly.pdbx_seq_one_letter_code
_entity_poly.pdbx_strand_id
1 'polypeptide(L)'
;MRAFSNALQQSTLQKDSSGEGSKSTVSNLRADYDAALRQGARERTSTIALVQGAIVKTVAEMLFIDIDSIGPAKSVTDLGVDSLIAAELRSWFHQALATDISTLNLPDPNGPI
;
A
#
# COMPACT_ATOMS: atom_id res chain seq x y z
N MET A 1 20.62 -21.73 34.97
CA MET A 1 20.61 -21.60 33.49
C MET A 1 19.38 -20.80 33.01
N ARG A 2 19.26 -19.51 33.36
CA ARG A 2 18.15 -18.63 32.90
C ARG A 2 18.59 -17.52 31.94
N ALA A 3 19.89 -17.22 31.88
CA ALA A 3 20.42 -16.16 31.02
C ALA A 3 20.38 -16.51 29.51
N PHE A 4 20.51 -17.80 29.16
CA PHE A 4 20.51 -18.24 27.76
C PHE A 4 19.13 -18.14 27.09
N SER A 5 18.05 -18.39 27.84
CA SER A 5 16.68 -18.30 27.34
C SER A 5 16.27 -16.86 27.00
N ASN A 6 16.80 -15.86 27.70
CA ASN A 6 16.52 -14.45 27.41
C ASN A 6 17.18 -13.99 26.10
N ALA A 7 18.37 -14.50 25.77
CA ALA A 7 19.07 -14.14 24.54
C ALA A 7 18.36 -14.65 23.27
N LEU A 8 17.70 -15.82 23.36
CA LEU A 8 16.86 -16.36 22.28
C LEU A 8 15.54 -15.59 22.12
N GLN A 9 14.98 -15.05 23.20
CA GLN A 9 13.76 -14.25 23.15
C GLN A 9 14.01 -12.83 22.61
N GLN A 10 15.19 -12.25 22.86
CA GLN A 10 15.55 -10.96 22.27
C GLN A 10 15.91 -11.05 20.78
N SER A 11 16.41 -12.20 20.31
CA SER A 11 16.75 -12.41 18.90
C SER A 11 15.53 -12.66 18.01
N THR A 12 14.38 -13.07 18.58
CA THR A 12 13.11 -13.15 17.85
C THR A 12 12.32 -11.84 17.82
N LEU A 13 12.64 -10.88 18.70
CA LEU A 13 12.01 -9.55 18.74
C LEU A 13 12.74 -8.49 17.88
N GLN A 14 13.97 -8.78 17.43
CA GLN A 14 14.79 -7.84 16.67
C GLN A 14 14.74 -8.07 15.14
N LYS A 15 13.68 -8.71 14.63
CA LYS A 15 13.46 -8.93 13.19
C LYS A 15 12.12 -8.40 12.66
N ASP A 16 11.52 -7.42 13.33
CA ASP A 16 10.27 -6.77 12.86
C ASP A 16 10.20 -5.26 13.12
N SER A 17 11.30 -4.63 13.57
CA SER A 17 11.31 -3.22 13.98
C SER A 17 11.25 -2.21 12.82
N SER A 18 11.12 -2.68 11.58
CA SER A 18 10.93 -1.83 10.39
C SER A 18 9.56 -2.03 9.71
N GLY A 19 8.71 -2.94 10.22
CA GLY A 19 7.40 -3.27 9.63
C GLY A 19 6.17 -2.82 10.42
N GLU A 20 6.33 -2.49 11.71
CA GLU A 20 5.21 -2.28 12.64
C GLU A 20 4.41 -0.98 12.37
N GLY A 21 5.09 0.09 11.95
CA GLY A 21 4.45 1.36 11.54
C GLY A 21 3.66 1.24 10.23
N SER A 22 4.16 0.43 9.29
CA SER A 22 3.49 0.20 8.01
C SER A 22 2.25 -0.69 8.19
N LYS A 23 2.36 -1.73 9.05
CA LYS A 23 1.26 -2.64 9.36
C LYS A 23 0.10 -1.97 10.11
N SER A 24 0.40 -1.07 11.06
CA SER A 24 -0.62 -0.28 11.75
C SER A 24 -1.33 0.70 10.82
N THR A 25 -0.59 1.33 9.90
CA THR A 25 -1.16 2.21 8.85
C THR A 25 -2.09 1.46 7.92
N VAL A 26 -1.69 0.27 7.45
CA VAL A 26 -2.55 -0.60 6.61
C VAL A 26 -3.78 -1.09 7.36
N SER A 27 -3.66 -1.40 8.65
CA SER A 27 -4.78 -1.86 9.49
C SER A 27 -5.83 -0.76 9.68
N ASN A 28 -5.40 0.47 9.93
CA ASN A 28 -6.29 1.63 10.06
C ASN A 28 -6.99 1.94 8.73
N LEU A 29 -6.23 1.99 7.62
CA LEU A 29 -6.78 2.20 6.29
C LEU A 29 -7.86 1.16 5.95
N ARG A 30 -7.63 -0.10 6.30
CA ARG A 30 -8.59 -1.18 6.06
C ARG A 30 -9.88 -0.99 6.85
N ALA A 31 -9.78 -0.59 8.11
CA ALA A 31 -10.95 -0.28 8.94
C ALA A 31 -11.76 0.89 8.38
N ASP A 32 -11.08 1.96 7.92
CA ASP A 32 -11.72 3.13 7.31
C ASP A 32 -12.38 2.78 5.98
N TYR A 33 -11.72 1.97 5.16
CA TYR A 33 -12.26 1.47 3.90
C TYR A 33 -13.53 0.63 4.12
N ASP A 34 -13.51 -0.33 5.05
CA ASP A 34 -14.68 -1.15 5.39
C ASP A 34 -15.83 -0.31 5.99
N ALA A 35 -15.52 0.74 6.75
CA ALA A 35 -16.51 1.70 7.23
C ALA A 35 -17.13 2.52 6.09
N ALA A 36 -16.32 2.93 5.12
CA ALA A 36 -16.78 3.69 3.95
C ALA A 36 -17.64 2.83 3.01
N LEU A 37 -17.27 1.55 2.80
CA LEU A 37 -18.07 0.61 2.01
C LEU A 37 -19.46 0.37 2.61
N ARG A 38 -19.56 0.29 3.95
CA ARG A 38 -20.86 0.12 4.65
C ARG A 38 -21.82 1.29 4.46
N GLN A 39 -21.31 2.50 4.18
CA GLN A 39 -22.11 3.70 3.92
C GLN A 39 -22.65 3.74 2.47
N GLY A 40 -22.10 2.90 1.59
CA GLY A 40 -22.62 2.67 0.24
C GLY A 40 -22.51 3.89 -0.68
N ALA A 41 -23.47 4.04 -1.59
CA ALA A 41 -23.41 5.01 -2.69
C ALA A 41 -23.30 6.47 -2.25
N ARG A 42 -23.74 6.82 -1.04
CA ARG A 42 -23.71 8.20 -0.50
C ARG A 42 -22.28 8.69 -0.28
N GLU A 43 -21.38 7.79 0.08
CA GLU A 43 -19.98 8.11 0.40
C GLU A 43 -19.01 7.71 -0.72
N ARG A 44 -19.51 7.26 -1.88
CA ARG A 44 -18.67 6.74 -2.96
C ARG A 44 -17.52 7.69 -3.34
N THR A 45 -17.80 8.99 -3.43
CA THR A 45 -16.77 10.00 -3.76
C THR A 45 -15.72 10.12 -2.66
N SER A 46 -16.14 10.09 -1.39
CA SER A 46 -15.26 10.11 -0.22
C SER A 46 -14.39 8.86 -0.16
N THR A 47 -14.98 7.68 -0.39
CA THR A 47 -14.27 6.40 -0.49
C THR A 47 -13.23 6.41 -1.60
N ILE A 48 -13.56 6.94 -2.78
CA ILE A 48 -12.61 7.07 -3.90
C ILE A 48 -11.44 7.98 -3.50
N ALA A 49 -11.72 9.14 -2.90
CA ALA A 49 -10.68 10.08 -2.47
C ALA A 49 -9.76 9.47 -1.39
N LEU A 50 -10.33 8.73 -0.43
CA LEU A 50 -9.59 8.02 0.60
C LEU A 50 -8.65 6.97 0.00
N VAL A 51 -9.17 6.13 -0.90
CA VAL A 51 -8.37 5.07 -1.55
C VAL A 51 -7.29 5.68 -2.45
N GLN A 52 -7.62 6.72 -3.22
CA GLN A 52 -6.66 7.40 -4.09
C GLN A 52 -5.53 8.05 -3.27
N GLY A 53 -5.85 8.73 -2.18
CA GLY A 53 -4.85 9.33 -1.29
C GLY A 53 -3.94 8.29 -0.65
N ALA A 54 -4.51 7.14 -0.24
CA ALA A 54 -3.74 6.03 0.30
C ALA A 54 -2.77 5.44 -0.73
N ILE A 55 -3.21 5.21 -1.97
CA ILE A 55 -2.35 4.71 -3.06
C ILE A 55 -1.22 5.69 -3.32
N VAL A 56 -1.53 6.98 -3.47
CA VAL A 56 -0.52 8.01 -3.76
C VAL A 56 0.53 8.10 -2.65
N LYS A 57 0.09 8.11 -1.39
CA LYS A 57 1.00 8.10 -0.24
C LYS A 57 1.90 6.87 -0.23
N THR A 58 1.33 5.68 -0.44
CA THR A 58 2.11 4.43 -0.45
C THR A 58 3.12 4.39 -1.59
N VAL A 59 2.76 4.85 -2.78
CA VAL A 59 3.70 4.92 -3.91
C VAL A 59 4.82 5.94 -3.64
N ALA A 60 4.51 7.09 -3.03
CA ALA A 60 5.52 8.08 -2.63
C ALA A 60 6.54 7.50 -1.64
N GLU A 61 6.03 6.77 -0.63
CA GLU A 61 6.85 6.08 0.37
C GLU A 61 7.73 5.00 -0.27
N MET A 62 7.18 4.19 -1.19
CA MET A 62 7.93 3.13 -1.88
C MET A 62 9.03 3.67 -2.81
N LEU A 63 8.76 4.81 -3.48
CA LEU A 63 9.69 5.43 -4.40
C LEU A 63 10.63 6.46 -3.74
N PHE A 64 10.45 6.73 -2.45
CA PHE A 64 11.19 7.77 -1.70
C PHE A 64 11.13 9.15 -2.38
N ILE A 65 9.96 9.52 -2.91
CA ILE A 65 9.70 10.81 -3.55
C ILE A 65 8.65 11.60 -2.77
N ASP A 66 8.60 12.91 -3.03
CA ASP A 66 7.54 13.76 -2.47
C ASP A 66 6.17 13.36 -3.03
N ILE A 67 5.16 13.32 -2.15
CA ILE A 67 3.78 13.01 -2.51
C ILE A 67 3.21 13.98 -3.55
N ASP A 68 3.63 15.25 -3.51
CA ASP A 68 3.20 16.29 -4.46
C ASP A 68 3.81 16.08 -5.87
N SER A 69 4.82 15.21 -5.98
CA SER A 69 5.43 14.84 -7.26
C SER A 69 4.63 13.75 -8.00
N ILE A 70 3.71 13.06 -7.31
CA ILE A 70 2.87 12.01 -7.87
C ILE A 70 1.58 12.60 -8.43
N GLY A 71 1.56 12.78 -9.74
CA GLY A 71 0.33 13.11 -10.45
C GLY A 71 -0.53 11.86 -10.66
N PRO A 72 -1.82 11.84 -10.27
CA PRO A 72 -2.70 10.68 -10.47
C PRO A 72 -2.96 10.33 -11.94
N ALA A 73 -2.54 11.20 -12.88
CA ALA A 73 -2.61 10.99 -14.32
C ALA A 73 -1.28 10.52 -14.95
N LYS A 74 -0.18 10.43 -14.17
CA LYS A 74 1.11 9.91 -14.67
C LYS A 74 1.13 8.39 -14.61
N SER A 75 1.72 7.75 -15.61
CA SER A 75 1.84 6.29 -15.61
C SER A 75 2.82 5.84 -14.52
N VAL A 76 2.52 4.71 -13.88
CA VAL A 76 3.38 4.07 -12.87
C VAL A 76 4.75 3.69 -13.46
N THR A 77 4.81 3.41 -14.77
CA THR A 77 6.07 3.19 -15.52
C THR A 77 6.92 4.45 -15.67
N ASP A 78 6.32 5.64 -15.72
CA ASP A 78 7.06 6.92 -15.78
C ASP A 78 7.71 7.26 -14.43
N LEU A 79 7.29 6.59 -13.35
CA LEU A 79 7.78 6.78 -11.98
C LEU A 79 8.94 5.83 -11.62
N GLY A 80 9.39 4.98 -12.53
CA GLY A 80 10.52 4.06 -12.28
C GLY A 80 10.17 2.85 -11.41
N VAL A 81 8.89 2.45 -11.37
CA VAL A 81 8.46 1.22 -10.68
C VAL A 81 9.09 0.00 -11.36
N ASP A 82 10.09 -0.57 -10.70
CA ASP A 82 10.72 -1.83 -11.08
C ASP A 82 9.89 -3.04 -10.60
N SER A 83 10.35 -4.24 -10.94
CA SER A 83 9.68 -5.50 -10.56
C SER A 83 9.54 -5.69 -9.05
N LEU A 84 10.42 -5.12 -8.24
CA LEU A 84 10.36 -5.19 -6.77
C LEU A 84 9.25 -4.26 -6.24
N ILE A 85 9.24 -3.00 -6.70
CA ILE A 85 8.21 -2.04 -6.30
C ILE A 85 6.82 -2.50 -6.78
N ALA A 86 6.73 -3.11 -7.97
CA ALA A 86 5.48 -3.70 -8.46
C ALA A 86 4.99 -4.85 -7.57
N ALA A 87 5.89 -5.73 -7.10
CA ALA A 87 5.56 -6.83 -6.20
C ALA A 87 5.12 -6.31 -4.82
N GLU A 88 5.81 -5.30 -4.30
CA GLU A 88 5.48 -4.67 -3.01
C GLU A 88 4.11 -3.97 -3.08
N LEU A 89 3.85 -3.21 -4.13
CA LEU A 89 2.57 -2.56 -4.35
C LEU A 89 1.42 -3.59 -4.44
N ARG A 90 1.63 -4.70 -5.14
CA ARG A 90 0.64 -5.80 -5.20
C ARG A 90 0.36 -6.39 -3.81
N SER A 91 1.40 -6.64 -3.03
CA SER A 91 1.28 -7.11 -1.64
C SER A 91 0.47 -6.11 -0.80
N TRP A 92 0.73 -4.81 -0.95
CA TRP A 92 -0.01 -3.76 -0.27
C TRP A 92 -1.49 -3.75 -0.66
N PHE A 93 -1.84 -3.85 -1.95
CA PHE A 93 -3.23 -3.88 -2.41
C PHE A 93 -4.02 -5.04 -1.80
N HIS A 94 -3.40 -6.21 -1.70
CA HIS A 94 -4.00 -7.37 -1.07
C HIS A 94 -4.25 -7.12 0.42
N GLN A 95 -3.27 -6.56 1.14
CA GLN A 95 -3.39 -6.29 2.57
C GLN A 95 -4.38 -5.15 2.89
N ALA A 96 -4.27 -4.03 2.20
CA ALA A 96 -5.04 -2.82 2.46
C ALA A 96 -6.48 -2.93 1.95
N LEU A 97 -6.68 -3.41 0.71
CA LEU A 97 -7.97 -3.35 0.03
C LEU A 97 -8.60 -4.74 -0.21
N ALA A 98 -7.93 -5.84 0.16
CA ALA A 98 -8.37 -7.22 -0.15
C ALA A 98 -8.70 -7.42 -1.63
N THR A 99 -7.97 -6.73 -2.48
CA THR A 99 -8.11 -6.81 -3.92
C THR A 99 -6.83 -7.40 -4.47
N ASP A 100 -6.95 -8.47 -5.26
CA ASP A 100 -5.84 -8.97 -6.04
C ASP A 100 -5.78 -8.19 -7.36
N ILE A 101 -4.68 -7.48 -7.57
CA ILE A 101 -4.39 -6.92 -8.88
C ILE A 101 -3.67 -8.01 -9.68
N SER A 102 -4.47 -8.85 -10.35
CA SER A 102 -3.94 -9.74 -11.38
C SER A 102 -3.25 -8.89 -12.42
N THR A 103 -1.93 -9.09 -12.61
CA THR A 103 -1.05 -8.46 -13.61
C THR A 103 -1.64 -7.19 -14.17
N LEU A 104 -1.34 -6.02 -13.57
CA LEU A 104 -1.70 -4.72 -14.14
C LEU A 104 -1.49 -4.81 -15.64
N ASN A 105 -2.57 -4.98 -16.40
CA ASN A 105 -2.58 -4.72 -17.81
C ASN A 105 -2.55 -3.21 -17.79
N LEU A 106 -1.33 -2.65 -17.70
CA LEU A 106 -1.14 -1.21 -17.82
C LEU A 106 -1.86 -0.88 -19.13
N PRO A 107 -2.94 -0.09 -19.09
CA PRO A 107 -3.61 0.28 -20.32
C PRO A 107 -2.54 0.95 -21.19
N ASP A 108 -2.31 0.37 -22.36
CA ASP A 108 -1.53 1.00 -23.40
C ASP A 108 -2.14 2.40 -23.62
N PRO A 109 -1.39 3.50 -23.40
CA PRO A 109 -1.90 4.85 -23.62
C PRO A 109 -2.31 5.10 -25.08
N ASN A 110 -2.09 4.15 -25.99
CA ASN A 110 -2.52 4.16 -27.40
C ASN A 110 -3.72 3.24 -27.74
N GLY A 111 -4.45 2.70 -26.75
CA GLY A 111 -5.70 1.95 -27.04
C GLY A 111 -6.76 2.84 -27.71
N PRO A 112 -7.44 2.37 -28.78
CA PRO A 112 -8.38 3.22 -29.53
C PRO A 112 -9.59 3.62 -28.67
N ILE A 113 -9.91 4.93 -28.73
CA ILE A 113 -11.13 5.56 -28.21
C ILE A 113 -12.37 5.21 -29.03
#